data_AF-A0A1B6HQA5-F1
#
_entry.id   AF-A0A1B6HQA5-F1
#
_cell.length_a   1.000
_cell.length_b   1.000
_cell.length_c   1.000
_cell.angle_alpha   90.00
_cell.angle_beta   90.00
_cell.angle_gamma   90.00
#
_symmetry.space_group_name_H-M   'P 1'
#
loop_
_entity.id
_entity.type
_entity.pdbx_description
1 polymer ?
#
loop_
_entity_poly.entity_id
_entity_poly.type
_entity_poly.pdbx_seq_one_letter_code
_entity_poly.pdbx_strand_id
1 'polypeptide(L)'
;IKNDGVRRRLIGKIVARFEEKGLYLVQARVCVPTMETLRQHYAEHVGKPFFQSMAEAMCQSQVFPMIWEGDNAVATARKLIGATRPMDAEAGSIRGDYRLIGKIV
;
A
#
# COMPACT_ATOMS: atom_id res chain seq x y z
N ILE A 1 1.32 2.91 -2.45
CA ILE A 1 -0.15 2.70 -2.48
C ILE A 1 -0.49 1.66 -3.54
N LYS A 2 -1.25 0.63 -3.18
CA LYS A 2 -1.65 -0.47 -4.07
C LYS A 2 -2.73 -0.02 -5.06
N ASN A 3 -3.02 -0.87 -6.05
CA ASN A 3 -3.95 -0.59 -7.14
C ASN A 3 -5.38 -0.26 -6.67
N ASP A 4 -5.85 -0.90 -5.60
CA ASP A 4 -7.14 -0.60 -4.98
C ASP A 4 -7.22 0.83 -4.42
N GLY A 5 -6.17 1.28 -3.73
CA GLY A 5 -6.08 2.65 -3.20
C GLY A 5 -5.99 3.69 -4.31
N VAL A 6 -5.27 3.39 -5.39
CA VAL A 6 -5.19 4.26 -6.58
C VAL A 6 -6.55 4.38 -7.27
N ARG A 7 -7.21 3.25 -7.57
CA ARG A 7 -8.55 3.23 -8.21
C ARG A 7 -9.61 3.98 -7.41
N ARG A 8 -9.51 3.93 -6.08
CA ARG A 8 -10.40 4.64 -5.15
C ARG A 8 -10.01 6.09 -4.90
N ARG A 9 -9.04 6.63 -5.65
CA ARG A 9 -8.57 8.03 -5.57
C ARG A 9 -8.09 8.41 -4.16
N LEU A 10 -7.45 7.47 -3.45
CA LEU A 10 -6.96 7.67 -2.07
C LEU A 10 -5.50 8.18 -2.00
N ILE A 11 -4.86 8.49 -3.13
CA ILE A 11 -3.45 8.91 -3.16
C ILE A 11 -3.22 10.11 -2.25
N GLY A 12 -3.92 11.22 -2.50
CA GLY A 12 -3.75 12.45 -1.72
C GLY A 12 -4.05 12.24 -0.23
N LYS A 13 -5.11 11.49 0.10
CA LYS A 13 -5.48 11.19 1.49
C LYS A 13 -4.40 10.40 2.23
N ILE A 14 -3.78 9.42 1.57
CA ILE A 14 -2.75 8.60 2.19
C ILE A 14 -1.43 9.37 2.28
N VAL A 15 -1.05 10.13 1.25
CA VAL A 15 0.16 10.97 1.26
C VAL A 15 0.08 11.99 2.40
N ALA A 16 -1.05 12.69 2.52
CA ALA A 16 -1.27 13.66 3.59
C ALA A 16 -1.04 13.07 4.99
N ARG A 17 -1.49 11.83 5.26
CA ARG A 17 -1.27 11.17 6.56
C ARG A 17 0.20 10.94 6.89
N PHE A 18 1.05 10.70 5.88
CA PHE A 18 2.49 10.56 6.08
C PHE A 18 3.14 11.94 6.32
N GLU A 19 2.76 12.95 5.53
CA GLU A 19 3.27 14.32 5.67
C GLU A 19 2.85 14.96 7.00
N GLU A 20 1.59 14.85 7.39
CA GLU A 20 1.04 15.31 8.69
C GLU A 20 1.74 14.65 9.88
N LYS A 21 2.24 13.42 9.70
CA LYS A 21 3.02 12.74 10.74
C LYS A 21 4.46 13.26 10.84
N GLY A 22 4.91 14.08 9.90
CA GLY A 22 6.25 14.64 9.82
C GLY A 22 7.22 13.81 8.98
N LEU A 23 6.75 12.84 8.18
CA LEU A 23 7.61 12.12 7.25
C LEU A 23 7.83 12.94 5.98
N TYR A 24 9.05 12.94 5.46
CA TYR A 24 9.44 13.65 4.25
C TYR A 24 9.31 12.75 3.02
N LEU A 25 8.61 13.21 1.99
CA LEU A 25 8.47 12.48 0.73
C LEU A 25 9.70 12.70 -0.15
N VAL A 26 10.60 11.71 -0.20
CA VAL A 26 11.84 11.77 -0.99
C VAL A 26 11.55 11.54 -2.47
N GLN A 27 10.73 10.53 -2.76
CA GLN A 27 10.42 10.13 -4.13
C GLN A 27 9.05 9.49 -4.21
N ALA A 28 8.32 9.77 -5.28
CA ALA A 28 7.14 9.03 -5.67
C ALA A 28 7.04 8.93 -7.19
N ARG A 29 6.34 7.90 -7.67
CA ARG A 29 5.97 7.81 -9.09
C ARG A 29 4.65 7.05 -9.24
N VAL A 30 3.90 7.37 -10.30
CA VAL A 30 2.85 6.49 -10.79
C VAL A 30 3.50 5.50 -11.75
N CYS A 31 3.29 4.20 -11.55
CA CYS A 31 3.77 3.18 -12.48
C CYS A 31 2.84 1.97 -12.49
N VAL A 32 2.92 1.18 -13.56
CA VAL A 32 2.37 -0.18 -13.61
C VAL A 32 3.53 -1.14 -13.38
N PRO A 33 3.52 -2.00 -12.34
CA PRO A 33 4.63 -2.87 -12.04
C PRO A 33 4.67 -4.04 -13.03
N THR A 34 5.86 -4.48 -13.42
CA THR A 34 6.02 -5.69 -14.23
C THR A 34 5.91 -6.94 -13.35
N MET A 35 5.63 -8.07 -13.99
CA MET A 35 5.58 -9.36 -13.28
C MET A 35 6.92 -9.71 -12.64
N GLU A 36 8.02 -9.34 -13.29
CA GLU A 36 9.38 -9.49 -12.76
C GLU A 36 9.56 -8.69 -11.46
N THR A 37 9.22 -7.39 -11.46
CA THR A 37 9.30 -6.55 -10.27
C THR A 37 8.45 -7.10 -9.12
N LEU A 38 7.26 -7.63 -9.40
CA LEU A 38 6.40 -8.22 -8.37
C LEU A 38 6.95 -9.53 -7.80
N ARG A 39 7.56 -10.37 -8.64
CA ARG A 39 8.24 -11.61 -8.18
C ARG A 39 9.41 -11.29 -7.27
N GLN A 40 10.21 -10.28 -7.61
CA GLN A 40 11.31 -9.82 -6.76
C GLN A 40 10.79 -9.21 -5.45
N HIS A 41 9.80 -8.32 -5.53
CA HIS A 41 9.24 -7.64 -4.36
C HIS A 41 8.51 -8.58 -3.38
N TYR A 42 7.90 -9.65 -3.89
CA TYR A 42 7.19 -10.65 -3.10
C TYR A 42 7.84 -12.05 -3.22
N ALA A 43 9.17 -12.11 -3.23
CA ALA A 43 9.91 -13.37 -3.40
C ALA A 43 9.46 -14.46 -2.42
N GLU A 44 9.22 -14.10 -1.16
CA GLU A 44 8.73 -15.01 -0.10
C GLU A 44 7.29 -15.53 -0.31
N HIS A 45 6.57 -15.01 -1.30
CA HIS A 45 5.20 -15.40 -1.61
C HIS A 45 5.09 -16.14 -2.95
N VAL A 46 6.17 -16.19 -3.73
CA VAL A 46 6.21 -16.99 -4.97
C VAL A 46 5.89 -18.44 -4.65
N GLY A 47 4.96 -19.03 -5.41
CA GLY A 47 4.48 -20.39 -5.21
C GLY A 47 3.30 -20.52 -4.22
N LYS A 48 2.93 -19.46 -3.49
CA LYS A 48 1.72 -19.49 -2.65
C LYS A 48 0.45 -19.39 -3.52
N PRO A 49 -0.67 -20.04 -3.14
CA PRO A 49 -1.87 -20.11 -3.97
C PRO A 49 -2.46 -18.76 -4.39
N PHE A 50 -2.23 -17.71 -3.59
CA PHE A 50 -2.75 -16.37 -3.85
C PHE A 50 -1.82 -15.47 -4.67
N PHE A 51 -0.56 -15.86 -4.88
CA PHE A 51 0.44 -14.96 -5.44
C PHE A 51 0.16 -14.63 -6.91
N GLN A 52 -0.13 -15.65 -7.73
CA GLN A 52 -0.31 -15.47 -9.17
C GLN A 52 -1.48 -14.51 -9.47
N SER A 53 -2.64 -14.75 -8.86
CA SER A 53 -3.82 -13.90 -9.06
C SER A 53 -3.61 -12.48 -8.54
N MET A 54 -2.93 -12.31 -7.39
CA MET A 54 -2.56 -10.99 -6.88
C MET A 54 -1.63 -10.26 -7.84
N ALA A 55 -0.59 -10.94 -8.34
CA ALA A 55 0.42 -10.33 -9.19
C ALA A 55 -0.15 -9.92 -10.55
N GLU A 56 -0.97 -10.76 -11.17
CA GLU A 56 -1.68 -10.45 -12.42
C GLU A 56 -2.57 -9.21 -12.28
N ALA A 57 -3.36 -9.13 -11.20
CA ALA A 57 -4.21 -7.96 -10.93
C ALA A 57 -3.39 -6.67 -10.73
N MET A 58 -2.20 -6.76 -10.13
CA MET A 58 -1.31 -5.63 -9.94
C MET A 58 -0.61 -5.21 -11.24
N CYS A 59 -0.22 -6.15 -12.12
CA CYS A 59 0.38 -5.86 -13.44
C CYS A 59 -0.55 -5.13 -14.40
N GLN A 60 -1.87 -5.14 -14.16
CA GLN A 60 -2.87 -4.50 -15.00
C GLN A 60 -3.29 -3.12 -14.50
N SER A 61 -2.68 -2.62 -13.42
CA SER A 61 -3.14 -1.41 -12.74
C SER A 61 -2.01 -0.53 -12.25
N GLN A 62 -2.26 0.77 -12.23
CA GLN A 62 -1.35 1.72 -11.65
C GLN A 62 -1.24 1.53 -10.13
N VAL A 63 -0.01 1.63 -9.64
CA VAL A 63 0.36 1.75 -8.24
C VAL A 63 1.11 3.06 -8.04
N PHE A 64 1.19 3.51 -6.79
CA PHE A 64 1.92 4.72 -6.42
C PHE A 64 2.98 4.38 -5.36
N PRO A 65 4.13 3.80 -5.75
CA PRO A 65 5.27 3.60 -4.85
C PRO A 65 5.82 4.94 -4.39
N MET A 66 6.31 4.96 -3.15
CA MET A 66 6.84 6.15 -2.49
C MET A 66 8.04 5.75 -1.62
N ILE A 67 8.95 6.68 -1.42
CA ILE A 67 10.07 6.61 -0.47
C ILE A 67 9.87 7.74 0.55
N TRP A 68 9.84 7.37 1.83
CA TRP A 68 9.63 8.30 2.94
C TRP A 68 10.84 8.29 3.86
N GLU A 69 11.25 9.46 4.31
CA GLU A 69 12.35 9.68 5.25
C GLU A 69 11.84 10.32 6.55
N GLY A 70 12.52 10.02 7.65
CA GLY A 70 12.24 10.59 8.97
C GLY A 70 12.61 9.65 10.11
N ASP A 71 12.57 10.16 11.33
CA ASP A 71 12.90 9.38 12.52
C ASP A 71 11.94 8.21 12.70
N ASN A 72 12.51 7.01 12.86
CA ASN A 72 11.77 5.76 12.96
C ASN A 72 10.76 5.56 11.82
N ALA A 73 11.04 6.06 10.60
CA ALA A 73 10.10 6.09 9.47
C ALA A 73 9.40 4.75 9.23
N VAL A 74 10.11 3.62 9.31
CA VAL A 74 9.52 2.29 9.11
C VAL A 74 8.47 1.96 10.17
N ALA A 75 8.79 2.16 11.45
CA ALA A 75 7.87 1.87 12.56
C ALA A 75 6.66 2.83 12.55
N THR A 76 6.93 4.12 12.33
CA THR A 76 5.91 5.16 12.19
C THR A 76 4.96 4.85 11.03
N ALA A 77 5.49 4.53 9.85
CA ALA A 77 4.69 4.16 8.67
C ALA A 77 3.84 2.92 8.94
N ARG A 78 4.40 1.88 9.58
CA ARG A 78 3.65 0.67 9.95
C ARG A 78 2.48 0.98 10.88
N LYS A 79 2.67 1.87 11.87
CA LYS A 79 1.61 2.31 12.78
C LYS A 79 0.52 3.10 12.04
N LEU A 80 0.91 4.04 11.17
CA LEU A 80 -0.05 4.78 10.33
C LEU A 80 -0.87 3.86 9.41
N ILE A 81 -0.23 2.83 8.85
CA ILE A 81 -0.90 1.89 7.95
C ILE A 81 -1.94 1.03 8.70
N GLY A 82 -1.66 0.63 9.93
CA GLY A 82 -2.52 -0.23 10.75
C GLY A 82 -2.40 -1.73 10.42
N ALA A 83 -3.07 -2.56 11.23
CA ALA A 83 -2.98 -4.02 11.13
C ALA A 83 -3.40 -4.56 9.76
N THR A 84 -2.85 -5.71 9.35
CA THR A 84 -3.11 -6.30 8.02
C THR A 84 -4.56 -6.71 7.81
N ARG A 85 -5.22 -7.18 8.86
CA ARG A 85 -6.64 -7.51 8.86
C ARG A 85 -7.43 -6.24 9.19
N PRO A 86 -8.41 -5.84 8.36
CA PRO A 86 -9.18 -4.62 8.60
C PRO A 86 -9.89 -4.58 9.95
N MET A 87 -10.42 -5.73 10.41
CA MET A 87 -11.07 -5.87 11.72
C MET A 87 -10.14 -5.56 12.90
N ASP A 88 -8.85 -5.77 12.71
CA ASP A 88 -7.83 -5.57 13.74
C ASP A 88 -7.15 -4.20 13.56
N ALA A 89 -7.54 -3.42 12.55
CA ALA A 89 -6.95 -2.12 12.26
C ALA A 89 -7.69 -1.02 13.04
N GLU A 90 -6.94 -0.27 13.84
CA GLU A 90 -7.49 0.83 14.64
C GLU A 90 -8.11 1.92 13.77
N ALA A 91 -9.19 2.53 14.26
CA ALA A 91 -9.75 3.74 13.67
C ALA A 91 -8.69 4.85 13.63
N GLY A 92 -8.61 5.60 12.53
CA GLY A 92 -7.56 6.57 12.28
C GLY A 92 -6.31 6.00 11.58
N SER A 93 -6.16 4.67 11.48
CA SER A 93 -5.15 4.08 10.59
C SER A 93 -5.65 4.04 9.14
N ILE A 94 -4.74 3.99 8.16
CA ILE A 94 -5.09 3.94 6.73
C ILE A 94 -5.98 2.72 6.43
N ARG A 95 -5.69 1.56 7.03
CA ARG A 95 -6.51 0.37 6.83
C ARG A 95 -7.83 0.44 7.59
N GLY A 96 -7.85 0.98 8.81
CA GLY A 96 -9.09 1.15 9.57
C GLY A 96 -10.05 2.12 8.89
N ASP A 97 -9.54 3.23 8.36
CA ASP A 97 -10.37 4.28 7.75
C ASP A 97 -10.82 3.92 6.34
N TYR A 98 -10.00 3.20 5.56
CA TYR A 98 -10.25 3.02 4.14
C TYR A 98 -10.48 1.58 3.70
N ARG A 99 -10.08 0.55 4.44
CA ARG A 99 -10.24 -0.83 3.97
C ARG A 99 -11.58 -1.39 4.42
N LEU A 100 -12.49 -1.62 3.47
CA LEU A 100 -13.76 -2.30 3.73
C LEU A 100 -13.53 -3.80 3.93
N ILE A 101 -14.39 -4.42 4.74
CA ILE A 101 -14.50 -5.86 4.89
C ILE A 101 -15.43 -6.36 3.78
N GLY A 102 -14.93 -7.20 2.87
CA GLY A 102 -15.69 -7.76 1.75
C GLY A 102 -15.15 -7.35 0.37
N LYS A 103 -15.88 -7.72 -0.69
CA LYS A 103 -15.54 -7.31 -2.05
C LYS A 103 -15.83 -5.82 -2.20
N ILE A 104 -14.84 -5.07 -2.65
CA ILE A 104 -15.04 -3.71 -3.15
C ILE A 104 -15.71 -3.89 -4.52
N VAL A 105 -16.98 -3.52 -4.61
CA VAL A 105 -17.78 -3.51 -5.85
C VAL A 105 -17.39 -2.32 -6.71
#